data_AF-A0A1Q7YBH1-F1
#
_entry.id   AF-A0A1Q7YBH1-F1
#
_cell.length_a   1.000
_cell.length_b   1.000
_cell.length_c   1.000
_cell.angle_alpha   90.00
_cell.angle_beta   90.00
_cell.angle_gamma   90.00
#
_symmetry.space_group_name_H-M   'P 1'
#
loop_
_entity.id
_entity.type
_entity.pdbx_description
1 polymer ?
#
loop_
_entity_poly.entity_id
_entity_poly.type
_entity_poly.pdbx_seq_one_letter_code
_entity_poly.pdbx_strand_id
1 'polypeptide(L)'
;MLRNRFSLILFGLMLALCVVEIQTVLSQSAGFRKITNTSEESLNLNPTLSGDGEHIAFESTADIVHRGEGYHFRAFRADISGDALNFLQFSLSRAVAPAISQDGSRIAFASNDDPLGQNLDGNSEIFLFDGAILGQITNTTPPDPSQRLHNGCFQPSISDDGRFLAFASDRDITGQNADGNSEIFIYDTASHSFSQLTKTSVPLEMSDAKISGDGTRIAYLSRKRDTGDELSDLILQKPQENDATVVETGFQGLSLAYGRTISDDGKRTVYSAEDGNHVSQIFLYDGRNDLTRQITSFTDFDDDVSFQPTISGDGTRIAFATRRAVTTSNSDHSVELYFYDIPTAQFMRLTSASSSAKAEIVSSLSDDGSVIAFNFPRIVSGAVEAAANANNSEIYVSQIAQRPQNFDDLKILNGASLGNEPFHDTAVAQGSIAVARGHALAITTEQVHPVDDGKFPTSFRGTTVSLNGRRAQILFISPTQINFVVPDETETGEAQIVVTNGDGFQSIGKIEILRTAPGLFTFSGDGRGEGVIMDAYTQSVGPFDQCFRVGRRRSSDSRINRTVFQLTRT
;
A
#
# COMPACT_ATOMS: atom_id res chain seq x y z
N MET A 1 -83.86 -1.59 20.36
CA MET A 1 -83.33 -0.38 19.68
C MET A 1 -81.87 -0.61 19.34
N LEU A 2 -81.57 -0.53 18.04
CA LEU A 2 -80.30 -0.51 17.28
C LEU A 2 -79.02 -1.25 17.78
N ARG A 3 -78.92 -2.51 17.31
CA ARG A 3 -77.85 -3.20 16.54
C ARG A 3 -76.38 -2.68 16.55
N ASN A 4 -75.49 -3.53 17.09
CA ASN A 4 -74.02 -3.56 16.98
C ASN A 4 -73.51 -4.08 15.61
N ARG A 5 -72.43 -3.47 15.05
CA ARG A 5 -71.42 -4.10 14.16
C ARG A 5 -70.12 -3.25 13.99
N PHE A 6 -68.97 -3.89 14.26
CA PHE A 6 -67.66 -3.95 13.55
C PHE A 6 -66.57 -2.82 13.52
N SER A 7 -65.34 -3.32 13.78
CA SER A 7 -63.97 -3.00 13.25
C SER A 7 -63.15 -1.80 13.76
N LEU A 8 -61.95 -2.05 14.36
CA LEU A 8 -60.62 -2.07 13.70
C LEU A 8 -59.42 -2.16 14.71
N ILE A 9 -58.60 -3.21 14.55
CA ILE A 9 -57.11 -3.31 14.57
C ILE A 9 -56.26 -2.59 15.64
N LEU A 10 -55.58 -3.36 16.52
CA LEU A 10 -54.11 -3.30 16.69
C LEU A 10 -53.59 -4.62 17.29
N PHE A 11 -52.74 -5.32 16.53
CA PHE A 11 -52.14 -6.62 16.87
C PHE A 11 -50.82 -6.39 17.60
N GLY A 12 -50.68 -6.99 18.78
CA GLY A 12 -49.45 -7.01 19.57
C GLY A 12 -48.65 -8.30 19.34
N LEU A 13 -47.34 -8.13 19.17
CA LEU A 13 -46.23 -9.04 19.47
C LEU A 13 -46.37 -10.53 19.13
N MET A 14 -45.72 -10.95 18.04
CA MET A 14 -44.73 -12.04 18.03
C MET A 14 -44.18 -12.24 16.62
N LEU A 15 -42.89 -11.97 16.40
CA LEU A 15 -42.07 -12.81 15.53
C LEU A 15 -40.59 -12.62 15.84
N ALA A 16 -39.93 -13.76 16.00
CA ALA A 16 -38.55 -13.94 16.37
C ALA A 16 -37.61 -13.87 15.16
N LEU A 17 -36.32 -13.68 15.46
CA LEU A 17 -35.15 -14.04 14.65
C LEU A 17 -34.98 -13.39 13.27
N CYS A 18 -34.18 -12.32 13.25
CA CYS A 18 -33.07 -12.13 12.30
C CYS A 18 -32.09 -11.15 12.95
N VAL A 19 -31.17 -11.66 13.77
CA VAL A 19 -29.95 -10.92 14.11
C VAL A 19 -29.04 -11.08 12.91
N VAL A 20 -29.19 -10.18 11.94
CA VAL A 20 -28.09 -9.86 11.04
C VAL A 20 -27.11 -9.09 11.93
N GLU A 21 -25.94 -9.66 12.18
CA GLU A 21 -24.78 -8.90 12.63
C GLU A 21 -24.44 -7.88 11.55
N ILE A 22 -25.11 -6.73 11.61
CA ILE A 22 -24.59 -5.52 11.00
C ILE A 22 -23.44 -5.14 11.93
N GLN A 23 -22.22 -5.55 11.57
CA GLN A 23 -21.04 -4.83 12.03
C GLN A 23 -21.21 -3.40 11.56
N THR A 24 -21.79 -2.56 12.42
CA THR A 24 -21.63 -1.12 12.32
C THR A 24 -20.15 -0.87 12.53
N VAL A 25 -19.40 -0.78 11.43
CA VAL A 25 -18.14 -0.07 11.39
C VAL A 25 -18.49 1.31 11.94
N LEU A 26 -18.11 1.55 13.19
CA LEU A 26 -18.12 2.89 13.75
C LEU A 26 -17.27 3.72 12.80
N SER A 27 -17.93 4.58 12.04
CA SER A 27 -17.28 5.70 11.38
C SER A 27 -16.60 6.48 12.50
N GLN A 28 -15.30 6.25 12.73
CA GLN A 28 -14.47 7.27 13.33
C GLN A 28 -14.55 8.42 12.33
N SER A 29 -15.38 9.42 12.63
CA SER A 29 -15.21 10.73 11.98
C SER A 29 -13.83 11.20 12.40
N ALA A 30 -12.83 10.96 11.55
CA ALA A 30 -11.48 11.39 11.82
C ALA A 30 -11.52 12.93 11.88
N GLY A 31 -11.48 13.48 13.08
CA GLY A 31 -11.45 14.93 13.25
C GLY A 31 -10.18 15.45 12.58
N PHE A 32 -10.32 16.37 11.63
CA PHE A 32 -9.17 17.00 11.00
C PHE A 32 -8.60 18.03 11.97
N ARG A 33 -7.30 17.94 12.23
CA ARG A 33 -6.55 19.01 12.88
C ARG A 33 -6.11 20.00 11.80
N LYS A 34 -6.69 21.20 11.84
CA LYS A 34 -6.24 22.31 10.99
C LYS A 34 -4.84 22.77 11.46
N ILE A 35 -3.86 22.77 10.56
CA ILE A 35 -2.47 23.17 10.84
C ILE A 35 -2.28 24.65 10.55
N THR A 36 -2.63 25.10 9.35
CA THR A 36 -2.54 26.53 9.01
C THR A 36 -3.87 27.24 9.25
N ASN A 37 -3.83 28.49 9.69
CA ASN A 37 -5.03 29.32 9.81
C ASN A 37 -4.71 30.73 9.32
N THR A 38 -4.86 30.93 8.02
CA THR A 38 -4.38 32.12 7.31
C THR A 38 -5.51 32.91 6.68
N SER A 39 -5.22 34.13 6.21
CA SER A 39 -6.19 34.95 5.47
C SER A 39 -6.72 34.23 4.23
N GLU A 40 -7.89 34.65 3.72
CA GLU A 40 -8.53 34.00 2.57
C GLU A 40 -7.72 34.07 1.29
N GLU A 41 -6.88 35.09 1.13
CA GLU A 41 -6.00 35.29 -0.03
C GLU A 41 -4.74 34.41 0.05
N SER A 42 -4.46 33.82 1.21
CA SER A 42 -3.27 33.01 1.42
C SER A 42 -3.43 31.63 0.79
N LEU A 43 -2.37 31.14 0.17
CA LEU A 43 -2.25 29.79 -0.36
C LEU A 43 -1.34 28.99 0.57
N ASN A 44 -1.78 27.81 0.99
CA ASN A 44 -0.96 26.84 1.71
C ASN A 44 -1.01 25.52 0.93
N LEU A 45 0.13 25.09 0.38
CA LEU A 45 0.18 24.07 -0.66
C LEU A 45 1.29 23.05 -0.36
N ASN A 46 1.20 21.90 -1.03
CA ASN A 46 2.25 20.89 -1.13
C ASN A 46 2.80 20.38 0.22
N PRO A 47 1.94 19.97 1.18
CA PRO A 47 2.43 19.41 2.43
C PRO A 47 3.04 18.03 2.21
N THR A 48 4.21 17.81 2.80
CA THR A 48 4.86 16.50 2.87
C THR A 48 5.17 16.19 4.33
N LEU A 49 4.81 14.97 4.75
CA LEU A 49 4.89 14.51 6.13
C LEU A 49 6.18 13.70 6.34
N SER A 50 6.85 13.89 7.48
CA SER A 50 7.96 13.05 7.90
C SER A 50 7.51 11.61 8.17
N GLY A 51 8.43 10.65 8.03
CA GLY A 51 8.13 9.24 8.18
C GLY A 51 7.60 8.88 9.58
N ASP A 52 8.11 9.52 10.61
CA ASP A 52 7.61 9.40 12.00
C ASP A 52 6.24 10.05 12.25
N GLY A 53 5.71 10.82 11.28
CA GLY A 53 4.44 11.52 11.40
C GLY A 53 4.46 12.74 12.33
N GLU A 54 5.64 13.25 12.72
CA GLU A 54 5.77 14.35 13.69
C GLU A 54 6.00 15.73 13.05
N HIS A 55 6.41 15.80 11.77
CA HIS A 55 6.77 17.04 11.09
C HIS A 55 6.15 17.16 9.70
N ILE A 56 5.75 18.38 9.31
CA ILE A 56 5.26 18.68 7.94
C ILE A 56 6.13 19.75 7.31
N ALA A 57 6.65 19.51 6.11
CA ALA A 57 7.20 20.55 5.23
C ALA A 57 6.13 21.02 4.25
N PHE A 58 5.97 22.33 4.05
CA PHE A 58 4.99 22.89 3.10
C PHE A 58 5.39 24.30 2.65
N GLU A 59 4.73 24.81 1.61
CA GLU A 59 4.87 26.20 1.17
C GLU A 59 3.61 27.01 1.49
N SER A 60 3.81 28.30 1.81
CA SER A 60 2.71 29.23 2.06
C SER A 60 3.03 30.65 1.61
N THR A 61 2.02 31.38 1.13
CA THR A 61 2.13 32.82 0.88
C THR A 61 1.92 33.68 2.13
N ALA A 62 1.50 33.08 3.24
CA ALA A 62 1.26 33.77 4.51
C ALA A 62 2.55 33.95 5.34
N ASP A 63 2.63 35.04 6.11
CA ASP A 63 3.68 35.26 7.11
C ASP A 63 3.29 34.61 8.46
N ILE A 64 3.28 33.27 8.51
CA ILE A 64 2.80 32.49 9.67
C ILE A 64 3.62 32.80 10.94
N VAL A 65 4.91 33.08 10.81
CA VAL A 65 5.83 33.32 11.93
C VAL A 65 6.12 34.81 12.18
N HIS A 66 5.41 35.72 11.51
CA HIS A 66 5.49 37.17 11.70
C HIS A 66 6.92 37.74 11.52
N ARG A 67 7.64 37.28 10.49
CA ARG A 67 9.02 37.71 10.19
C ARG A 67 9.11 38.83 9.17
N GLY A 68 8.01 39.26 8.53
CA GLY A 68 7.96 40.44 7.66
C GLY A 68 6.96 40.38 6.50
N GLU A 69 6.63 41.56 5.96
CA GLU A 69 5.61 41.74 4.93
C GLU A 69 6.12 41.54 3.49
N GLY A 70 5.26 40.99 2.63
CA GLY A 70 5.50 40.75 1.20
C GLY A 70 4.70 39.56 0.68
N TYR A 71 4.26 39.63 -0.59
CA TYR A 71 3.59 38.54 -1.31
C TYR A 71 4.64 37.61 -1.94
N HIS A 72 5.28 36.80 -1.10
CA HIS A 72 6.20 35.76 -1.54
C HIS A 72 5.78 34.43 -0.94
N PHE A 73 6.02 33.34 -1.66
CA PHE A 73 6.01 32.02 -1.05
C PHE A 73 7.14 31.93 -0.03
N ARG A 74 6.86 31.20 1.04
CA ARG A 74 7.75 30.89 2.15
C ARG A 74 7.69 29.39 2.38
N ALA A 75 8.83 28.79 2.70
CA ALA A 75 8.92 27.38 3.02
C ALA A 75 8.95 27.19 4.54
N PHE A 76 8.08 26.32 5.03
CA PHE A 76 7.84 26.08 6.44
C PHE A 76 8.02 24.61 6.82
N ARG A 77 8.55 24.37 8.03
CA ARG A 77 8.36 23.12 8.77
C ARG A 77 7.40 23.38 9.93
N ALA A 78 6.41 22.52 10.12
CA ALA A 78 5.55 22.51 11.30
C ALA A 78 5.81 21.26 12.13
N ASP A 79 5.92 21.41 13.45
CA ASP A 79 5.96 20.29 14.40
C ASP A 79 4.53 20.00 14.88
N ILE A 80 4.07 18.76 14.72
CA ILE A 80 2.66 18.37 14.90
C ILE A 80 2.42 17.30 15.97
N SER A 81 3.45 16.80 16.66
CA SER A 81 3.32 15.76 17.68
C SER A 81 2.63 16.22 18.98
N GLY A 82 2.65 17.53 19.29
CA GLY A 82 1.96 18.12 20.45
C GLY A 82 0.72 18.94 20.07
N ASP A 83 -0.09 19.34 21.07
CA ASP A 83 -1.29 20.19 20.86
C ASP A 83 -0.95 21.58 20.31
N ALA A 84 0.17 22.15 20.76
CA ALA A 84 0.68 23.42 20.27
C ALA A 84 1.45 23.21 18.96
N LEU A 85 1.11 24.01 17.95
CA LEU A 85 1.83 24.03 16.67
C LEU A 85 3.05 24.94 16.77
N ASN A 86 4.22 24.41 16.40
CA ASN A 86 5.44 25.20 16.24
C ASN A 86 5.80 25.27 14.76
N PHE A 87 6.03 26.49 14.27
CA PHE A 87 6.42 26.72 12.88
C PHE A 87 7.85 27.24 12.80
N LEU A 88 8.60 26.68 11.88
CA LEU A 88 9.91 27.14 11.46
C LEU A 88 9.84 27.56 9.99
N GLN A 89 10.06 28.85 9.72
CA GLN A 89 10.32 29.32 8.35
C GLN A 89 11.80 29.10 8.04
N PHE A 90 12.11 28.24 7.06
CA PHE A 90 13.49 27.95 6.68
C PHE A 90 13.91 28.57 5.34
N SER A 91 12.97 29.09 4.54
CA SER A 91 13.28 29.81 3.30
C SER A 91 12.22 30.86 2.95
N LEU A 92 12.66 31.94 2.28
CA LEU A 92 11.82 32.93 1.60
C LEU A 92 11.74 32.55 0.11
N SER A 93 11.20 31.36 -0.17
CA SER A 93 11.14 30.80 -1.52
C SER A 93 9.97 29.84 -1.66
N ARG A 94 9.58 29.56 -2.91
CA ARG A 94 8.78 28.39 -3.27
C ARG A 94 9.52 27.11 -2.88
N ALA A 95 8.77 26.18 -2.32
CA ALA A 95 9.23 24.83 -2.02
C ALA A 95 8.14 23.86 -2.50
N VAL A 96 7.95 23.82 -3.81
CA VAL A 96 6.98 22.92 -4.44
C VAL A 96 7.47 21.49 -4.23
N ALA A 97 6.61 20.63 -3.69
CA ALA A 97 6.92 19.22 -3.41
C ALA A 97 8.19 19.03 -2.57
N PRO A 98 8.26 19.57 -1.33
CA PRO A 98 9.45 19.42 -0.51
C PRO A 98 9.58 17.97 -0.04
N ALA A 99 10.74 17.34 -0.24
CA ALA A 99 11.06 16.05 0.33
C ALA A 99 11.58 16.22 1.76
N ILE A 100 11.17 15.35 2.68
CA ILE A 100 11.49 15.43 4.12
C ILE A 100 11.99 14.08 4.63
N SER A 101 13.03 14.07 5.47
CA SER A 101 13.55 12.85 6.10
C SER A 101 12.58 12.28 7.15
N GLN A 102 12.82 11.04 7.58
CA GLN A 102 11.95 10.33 8.52
C GLN A 102 11.72 11.10 9.83
N ASP A 103 12.75 11.79 10.31
CA ASP A 103 12.74 12.59 11.54
C ASP A 103 12.45 14.09 11.32
N GLY A 104 12.15 14.49 10.08
CA GLY A 104 11.94 15.89 9.73
C GLY A 104 13.15 16.83 9.90
N SER A 105 14.34 16.28 10.13
CA SER A 105 15.57 17.06 10.31
C SER A 105 16.10 17.64 8.99
N ARG A 106 15.84 16.98 7.86
CA ARG A 106 16.29 17.41 6.53
C ARG A 106 15.11 17.63 5.61
N ILE A 107 15.14 18.75 4.88
CA ILE A 107 14.11 19.09 3.89
C ILE A 107 14.80 19.53 2.60
N ALA A 108 14.52 18.84 1.50
CA ALA A 108 15.02 19.17 0.17
C ALA A 108 13.90 19.69 -0.72
N PHE A 109 14.19 20.68 -1.57
CA PHE A 109 13.22 21.21 -2.53
C PHE A 109 13.94 21.78 -3.75
N ALA A 110 13.24 21.83 -4.88
CA ALA A 110 13.70 22.54 -6.07
C ALA A 110 13.11 23.95 -6.09
N SER A 111 13.90 24.94 -6.47
CA SER A 111 13.42 26.32 -6.63
C SER A 111 14.25 27.08 -7.65
N ASN A 112 13.60 28.04 -8.31
CA ASN A 112 14.23 29.01 -9.19
C ASN A 112 14.36 30.41 -8.54
N ASP A 113 13.98 30.54 -7.27
CA ASP A 113 14.24 31.76 -6.51
C ASP A 113 15.71 31.81 -6.05
N ASP A 114 16.10 32.97 -5.52
CA ASP A 114 17.44 33.23 -5.00
C ASP A 114 17.45 33.55 -3.50
N PRO A 115 17.05 32.61 -2.61
CA PRO A 115 16.96 32.88 -1.18
C PRO A 115 18.34 33.09 -0.51
N LEU A 116 19.43 32.73 -1.19
CA LEU A 116 20.81 32.77 -0.66
C LEU A 116 21.74 33.75 -1.41
N GLY A 117 21.27 34.42 -2.47
CA GLY A 117 22.11 35.29 -3.31
C GLY A 117 23.06 34.53 -4.25
N GLN A 118 22.78 33.25 -4.52
CA GLN A 118 23.62 32.31 -5.26
C GLN A 118 23.00 31.88 -6.60
N ASN A 119 21.70 32.11 -6.82
CA ASN A 119 20.95 31.72 -8.01
C ASN A 119 20.51 32.94 -8.85
N LEU A 120 21.48 33.71 -9.34
CA LEU A 120 21.20 34.97 -10.05
C LEU A 120 20.60 34.78 -11.45
N ASP A 121 20.79 33.63 -12.07
CA ASP A 121 20.27 33.37 -13.42
C ASP A 121 18.81 32.86 -13.42
N GLY A 122 18.36 32.34 -12.27
CA GLY A 122 16.97 31.97 -12.00
C GLY A 122 16.53 30.67 -12.69
N ASN A 123 17.46 29.73 -12.92
CA ASN A 123 17.13 28.35 -13.25
C ASN A 123 16.74 27.54 -12.00
N SER A 124 16.15 26.36 -12.20
CA SER A 124 15.78 25.49 -11.08
C SER A 124 17.00 24.81 -10.46
N GLU A 125 17.19 24.96 -9.15
CA GLU A 125 18.26 24.37 -8.36
C GLU A 125 17.70 23.60 -7.16
N ILE A 126 18.44 22.58 -6.68
CA ILE A 126 18.13 21.83 -5.47
C ILE A 126 18.69 22.58 -4.26
N PHE A 127 17.84 22.81 -3.27
CA PHE A 127 18.17 23.34 -1.96
C PHE A 127 17.95 22.26 -0.89
N LEU A 128 18.75 22.30 0.17
CA LEU A 128 18.65 21.41 1.33
C LEU A 128 18.71 22.25 2.61
N PHE A 129 17.66 22.16 3.40
CA PHE A 129 17.67 22.56 4.80
C PHE A 129 18.15 21.40 5.66
N ASP A 130 19.20 21.59 6.44
CA ASP A 130 19.85 20.53 7.25
C ASP A 130 19.39 20.46 8.71
N GLY A 131 18.29 21.16 9.03
CA GLY A 131 17.77 21.30 10.39
C GLY A 131 18.23 22.58 11.09
N ALA A 132 19.27 23.23 10.57
CA ALA A 132 19.79 24.49 11.10
C ALA A 132 19.88 25.59 10.04
N ILE A 133 20.44 25.28 8.87
CA ILE A 133 20.70 26.22 7.79
C ILE A 133 20.18 25.70 6.45
N LEU A 134 19.84 26.64 5.57
CA LEU A 134 19.53 26.37 4.17
C LEU A 134 20.82 26.44 3.34
N GLY A 135 21.08 25.42 2.53
CA GLY A 135 22.14 25.40 1.52
C GLY A 135 21.59 25.17 0.12
N GLN A 136 22.18 25.82 -0.88
CA GLN A 136 21.97 25.48 -2.29
C GLN A 136 22.94 24.35 -2.66
N ILE A 137 22.40 23.20 -3.06
CA ILE A 137 23.17 21.97 -3.32
C ILE A 137 23.67 21.93 -4.77
N THR A 138 22.83 22.29 -5.73
CA THR A 138 23.23 22.39 -7.13
C THR A 138 23.46 23.84 -7.51
N ASN A 139 24.48 24.09 -8.33
CA ASN A 139 24.79 25.41 -8.87
C ASN A 139 25.16 25.21 -10.33
N THR A 140 24.15 25.33 -11.18
CA THR A 140 24.23 25.03 -12.60
C THR A 140 23.91 26.28 -13.40
N THR A 141 24.00 26.18 -14.73
CA THR A 141 23.68 27.30 -15.62
C THR A 141 22.79 26.78 -16.73
N PRO A 142 21.69 27.48 -17.07
CA PRO A 142 20.83 27.07 -18.18
C PRO A 142 21.59 27.21 -19.52
N PRO A 143 21.35 26.33 -20.50
CA PRO A 143 22.05 26.38 -21.78
C PRO A 143 21.52 27.53 -22.65
N ASP A 144 20.26 27.90 -22.43
CA ASP A 144 19.57 29.06 -22.97
C ASP A 144 18.79 29.74 -21.82
N PRO A 145 19.05 31.03 -21.52
CA PRO A 145 18.28 31.79 -20.53
C PRO A 145 16.77 31.80 -20.77
N SER A 146 16.30 31.58 -22.00
CA SER A 146 14.87 31.49 -22.32
C SER A 146 14.21 30.22 -21.74
N GLN A 147 15.00 29.17 -21.48
CA GLN A 147 14.52 27.86 -21.02
C GLN A 147 14.74 27.62 -19.52
N ARG A 148 15.20 28.63 -18.76
CA ARG A 148 15.54 28.48 -17.33
C ARG A 148 14.40 27.98 -16.43
N LEU A 149 13.14 28.11 -16.85
CA LEU A 149 11.98 27.62 -16.11
C LEU A 149 11.65 26.14 -16.41
N HIS A 150 12.24 25.57 -17.46
CA HIS A 150 11.99 24.21 -17.93
C HIS A 150 13.23 23.31 -17.83
N ASN A 151 14.41 23.91 -17.65
CA ASN A 151 15.70 23.25 -17.53
C ASN A 151 16.33 23.52 -16.15
N GLY A 152 17.13 22.58 -15.63
CA GLY A 152 17.73 22.69 -14.29
C GLY A 152 17.66 21.38 -13.51
N CYS A 153 17.42 21.48 -12.21
CA CYS A 153 17.28 20.35 -11.30
C CYS A 153 15.89 20.36 -10.65
N PHE A 154 15.18 19.24 -10.68
CA PHE A 154 13.76 19.18 -10.35
C PHE A 154 13.38 18.01 -9.43
N GLN A 155 12.30 18.22 -8.67
CA GLN A 155 11.58 17.21 -7.86
C GLN A 155 12.50 16.30 -7.04
N PRO A 156 13.26 16.84 -6.07
CA PRO A 156 14.08 16.00 -5.22
C PRO A 156 13.21 15.04 -4.40
N SER A 157 13.77 13.87 -4.12
CA SER A 157 13.25 12.86 -3.19
C SER A 157 14.38 12.46 -2.24
N ILE A 158 14.09 12.20 -0.97
CA ILE A 158 15.10 11.97 0.07
C ILE A 158 14.87 10.62 0.78
N SER A 159 15.95 9.91 1.12
CA SER A 159 15.88 8.70 1.97
C SER A 159 15.50 9.04 3.41
N ASP A 160 15.00 8.05 4.16
CA ASP A 160 14.50 8.22 5.52
C ASP A 160 15.59 8.71 6.48
N ASP A 161 16.82 8.20 6.32
CA ASP A 161 18.00 8.64 7.05
C ASP A 161 18.51 10.05 6.63
N GLY A 162 17.89 10.64 5.61
CA GLY A 162 18.26 11.94 5.07
C GLY A 162 19.61 11.97 4.32
N ARG A 163 20.19 10.79 4.05
CA ARG A 163 21.53 10.69 3.46
C ARG A 163 21.53 10.91 1.96
N PHE A 164 20.57 10.34 1.24
CA PHE A 164 20.56 10.34 -0.22
C PHE A 164 19.42 11.19 -0.74
N LEU A 165 19.74 12.11 -1.66
CA LEU A 165 18.76 12.82 -2.46
C LEU A 165 18.81 12.29 -3.89
N ALA A 166 17.66 11.92 -4.46
CA ALA A 166 17.51 11.63 -5.88
C ALA A 166 16.73 12.74 -6.57
N PHE A 167 17.15 13.16 -7.76
CA PHE A 167 16.47 14.22 -8.53
C PHE A 167 16.73 14.06 -10.03
N ALA A 168 15.87 14.66 -10.86
CA ALA A 168 16.05 14.70 -12.30
C ALA A 168 16.74 16.01 -12.72
N SER A 169 17.65 15.93 -13.68
CA SER A 169 18.32 17.11 -14.22
C SER A 169 18.82 16.90 -15.64
N ASP A 170 18.75 17.96 -16.45
CA ASP A 170 19.34 18.04 -17.79
C ASP A 170 20.73 18.73 -17.78
N ARG A 171 21.31 18.90 -16.59
CA ARG A 171 22.60 19.58 -16.39
C ARG A 171 23.76 18.58 -16.37
N ASP A 172 24.95 19.05 -16.74
CA ASP A 172 26.18 18.25 -16.72
C ASP A 172 26.90 18.32 -15.36
N ILE A 173 26.21 17.90 -14.29
CA ILE A 173 26.68 18.06 -12.90
C ILE A 173 27.96 17.26 -12.63
N THR A 174 28.11 16.09 -13.27
CA THR A 174 29.26 15.18 -13.06
C THR A 174 30.26 15.16 -14.22
N GLY A 175 30.02 15.90 -15.29
CA GLY A 175 30.81 15.84 -16.52
C GLY A 175 30.47 14.64 -17.43
N GLN A 176 29.32 13.98 -17.21
CA GLN A 176 28.89 12.78 -17.92
C GLN A 176 27.61 12.97 -18.76
N ASN A 177 26.98 14.16 -18.73
CA ASN A 177 25.73 14.49 -19.43
C ASN A 177 25.93 15.65 -20.42
N ALA A 178 26.86 15.48 -21.35
CA ALA A 178 27.25 16.53 -22.31
C ALA A 178 26.19 16.81 -23.39
N ASP A 179 25.26 15.88 -23.62
CA ASP A 179 24.13 16.00 -24.54
C ASP A 179 22.91 16.69 -23.93
N GLY A 180 22.85 16.82 -22.60
CA GLY A 180 21.88 17.66 -21.91
C GLY A 180 20.43 17.15 -22.04
N ASN A 181 20.24 15.83 -22.21
CA ASN A 181 18.95 15.24 -21.93
C ASN A 181 18.77 15.04 -20.41
N SER A 182 17.52 14.90 -19.96
CA SER A 182 17.25 14.74 -18.53
C SER A 182 17.69 13.36 -18.05
N GLU A 183 18.48 13.34 -16.97
CA GLU A 183 19.03 12.15 -16.32
C GLU A 183 18.72 12.19 -14.82
N ILE A 184 18.79 11.04 -14.14
CA ILE A 184 18.64 10.94 -12.69
C ILE A 184 20.00 11.08 -12.03
N PHE A 185 20.07 11.93 -11.02
CA PHE A 185 21.25 12.18 -10.20
C PHE A 185 20.96 11.83 -8.75
N ILE A 186 22.01 11.42 -8.03
CA ILE A 186 22.01 11.17 -6.60
C ILE A 186 23.04 12.10 -5.94
N TYR A 187 22.64 12.76 -4.86
CA TYR A 187 23.54 13.50 -3.97
C TYR A 187 23.63 12.78 -2.63
N ASP A 188 24.84 12.46 -2.19
CA ASP A 188 25.12 11.88 -0.85
C ASP A 188 25.52 13.00 0.11
N THR A 189 24.65 13.28 1.10
CA THR A 189 24.85 14.33 2.09
C THR A 189 25.98 14.02 3.09
N ALA A 190 26.46 12.78 3.17
CA ALA A 190 27.59 12.45 4.02
C ALA A 190 28.93 12.77 3.34
N SER A 191 29.02 12.56 2.03
CA SER A 191 30.25 12.79 1.25
C SER A 191 30.24 14.11 0.47
N HIS A 192 29.10 14.80 0.42
CA HIS A 192 28.86 16.00 -0.40
C HIS A 192 29.22 15.78 -1.88
N SER A 193 28.83 14.63 -2.42
CA SER A 193 29.19 14.22 -3.77
C SER A 193 27.98 13.85 -4.62
N PHE A 194 28.08 14.11 -5.92
CA PHE A 194 27.08 13.73 -6.91
C PHE A 194 27.48 12.46 -7.64
N SER A 195 26.51 11.62 -7.92
CA SER A 195 26.60 10.50 -8.85
C SER A 195 25.48 10.61 -9.87
N GLN A 196 25.81 10.48 -11.15
CA GLN A 196 24.80 10.37 -12.21
C GLN A 196 24.37 8.90 -12.30
N LEU A 197 23.11 8.62 -12.01
CA LEU A 197 22.56 7.27 -11.95
C LEU A 197 22.25 6.72 -13.34
N THR A 198 21.70 7.56 -14.21
CA THR A 198 21.31 7.17 -15.56
C THR A 198 22.19 7.86 -16.60
N LYS A 199 22.43 7.15 -17.71
CA LYS A 199 23.18 7.68 -18.85
C LYS A 199 22.53 7.20 -20.14
N THR A 200 21.64 8.02 -20.65
CA THR A 200 20.87 7.76 -21.86
C THR A 200 21.27 8.73 -22.96
N SER A 201 20.48 8.82 -24.02
CA SER A 201 20.73 9.73 -25.13
C SER A 201 19.39 10.17 -25.71
N VAL A 202 19.35 11.37 -26.28
CA VAL A 202 18.19 11.90 -27.01
C VAL A 202 17.66 10.84 -28.00
N PRO A 203 16.32 10.61 -28.06
CA PRO A 203 15.24 11.41 -27.48
C PRO A 203 14.79 11.00 -26.07
N LEU A 204 15.52 10.14 -25.35
CA LEU A 204 15.09 9.72 -24.01
C LEU A 204 15.33 10.79 -22.94
N GLU A 205 14.38 10.89 -22.01
CA GLU A 205 14.43 11.75 -20.83
C GLU A 205 13.99 10.97 -19.60
N MET A 206 14.75 11.11 -18.53
CA MET A 206 14.42 10.56 -17.22
C MET A 206 13.85 11.66 -16.32
N SER A 207 12.78 11.37 -15.60
CA SER A 207 12.14 12.35 -14.70
C SER A 207 11.47 11.71 -13.49
N ASP A 208 10.94 12.55 -12.60
CA ASP A 208 10.12 12.14 -11.45
C ASP A 208 10.82 11.13 -10.50
N ALA A 209 12.12 11.28 -10.26
CA ALA A 209 12.87 10.39 -9.36
C ALA A 209 12.25 10.32 -7.96
N LYS A 210 12.13 9.09 -7.43
CA LYS A 210 11.60 8.78 -6.09
C LYS A 210 12.48 7.71 -5.45
N ILE A 211 13.18 8.08 -4.38
CA ILE A 211 14.05 7.15 -3.65
C ILE A 211 13.27 6.44 -2.54
N SER A 212 13.54 5.16 -2.33
CA SER A 212 13.00 4.40 -1.20
C SER A 212 13.55 4.93 0.12
N GLY A 213 12.78 4.80 1.19
CA GLY A 213 13.18 5.18 2.55
C GLY A 213 14.52 4.57 2.98
N ASP A 214 14.74 3.28 2.66
CA ASP A 214 16.01 2.59 2.92
C ASP A 214 17.17 2.98 1.98
N GLY A 215 16.92 3.83 0.98
CA GLY A 215 17.92 4.31 0.00
C GLY A 215 18.41 3.25 -0.99
N THR A 216 17.80 2.06 -1.02
CA THR A 216 18.27 0.94 -1.85
C THR A 216 17.70 0.93 -3.25
N ARG A 217 16.62 1.69 -3.51
CA ARG A 217 15.94 1.71 -4.81
C ARG A 217 15.49 3.12 -5.18
N ILE A 218 15.47 3.39 -6.49
CA ILE A 218 14.91 4.62 -7.06
C ILE A 218 13.92 4.22 -8.16
N ALA A 219 12.69 4.71 -8.04
CA ALA A 219 11.70 4.69 -9.11
C ALA A 219 11.77 5.99 -9.92
N TYR A 220 11.70 5.91 -11.23
CA TYR A 220 11.69 7.08 -12.12
C TYR A 220 11.03 6.74 -13.45
N LEU A 221 10.69 7.78 -14.21
CA LEU A 221 10.01 7.65 -15.48
C LEU A 221 10.97 7.85 -16.64
N SER A 222 10.85 7.02 -17.67
CA SER A 222 11.55 7.16 -18.95
C SER A 222 10.55 7.59 -20.02
N ARG A 223 10.83 8.72 -20.68
CA ARG A 223 9.96 9.35 -21.68
C ARG A 223 10.73 9.64 -22.96
N LYS A 224 10.02 9.75 -24.09
CA LYS A 224 10.59 10.20 -25.36
C LYS A 224 10.17 11.64 -25.64
N ARG A 225 11.14 12.54 -25.74
CA ARG A 225 11.00 14.01 -25.87
C ARG A 225 10.15 14.48 -27.08
N ASP A 226 9.98 13.66 -28.13
CA ASP A 226 9.52 14.15 -29.44
C ASP A 226 8.56 13.20 -30.22
N THR A 227 7.89 12.25 -29.57
CA THR A 227 7.01 11.31 -30.29
C THR A 227 5.60 11.82 -30.55
N GLY A 228 5.16 12.90 -29.90
CA GLY A 228 3.74 13.31 -29.88
C GLY A 228 2.85 12.36 -29.07
N ASP A 229 3.31 11.13 -28.84
CA ASP A 229 2.77 10.16 -27.89
C ASP A 229 3.33 10.40 -26.48
N GLU A 230 2.45 10.55 -25.48
CA GLU A 230 2.77 10.73 -24.05
C GLU A 230 3.13 9.41 -23.34
N LEU A 231 3.69 8.44 -24.07
CA LEU A 231 4.02 7.14 -23.52
C LEU A 231 5.26 7.24 -22.62
N SER A 232 5.13 6.67 -21.42
CA SER A 232 6.21 6.60 -20.44
C SER A 232 6.38 5.16 -19.95
N ASP A 233 7.63 4.80 -19.64
CA ASP A 233 7.97 3.59 -18.92
C ASP A 233 8.21 3.92 -17.44
N LEU A 234 7.81 3.05 -16.52
CA LEU A 234 8.20 3.12 -15.10
C LEU A 234 9.40 2.20 -14.89
N ILE A 235 10.48 2.75 -14.33
CA ILE A 235 11.72 2.02 -14.08
C ILE A 235 11.99 2.00 -12.59
N LEU A 236 12.40 0.83 -12.08
CA LEU A 236 12.92 0.64 -10.74
C LEU A 236 14.40 0.26 -10.83
N GLN A 237 15.29 1.06 -10.27
CA GLN A 237 16.73 0.82 -10.30
C GLN A 237 17.31 0.71 -8.90
N LYS A 238 18.25 -0.22 -8.72
CA LYS A 238 19.10 -0.31 -7.52
C LYS A 238 20.40 0.46 -7.76
N PRO A 239 20.60 1.63 -7.12
CA PRO A 239 21.73 2.49 -7.43
C PRO A 239 23.09 1.84 -7.18
N GLN A 240 23.19 1.00 -6.14
CA GLN A 240 24.45 0.38 -5.73
C GLN A 240 24.86 -0.80 -6.62
N GLU A 241 23.90 -1.41 -7.34
CA GLU A 241 24.12 -2.56 -8.23
C GLU A 241 24.12 -2.14 -9.72
N ASN A 242 23.70 -0.91 -10.02
CA ASN A 242 23.39 -0.43 -11.37
C ASN A 242 22.44 -1.38 -12.13
N ASP A 243 21.48 -1.95 -11.41
CA ASP A 243 20.50 -2.91 -11.90
C ASP A 243 19.14 -2.20 -12.09
N ALA A 244 18.75 -1.98 -13.34
CA ALA A 244 17.52 -1.28 -13.71
C ALA A 244 16.51 -2.25 -14.34
N THR A 245 15.28 -2.22 -13.83
CA THR A 245 14.16 -3.03 -14.32
C THR A 245 13.04 -2.10 -14.81
N VAL A 246 12.63 -2.26 -16.07
CA VAL A 246 11.38 -1.66 -16.57
C VAL A 246 10.22 -2.47 -15.99
N VAL A 247 9.47 -1.85 -15.07
CA VAL A 247 8.35 -2.52 -14.38
C VAL A 247 7.01 -2.25 -15.09
N GLU A 248 6.90 -1.11 -15.79
CA GLU A 248 5.78 -0.81 -16.67
C GLU A 248 6.29 -0.24 -17.98
N THR A 249 5.65 -0.58 -19.10
CA THR A 249 6.08 -0.09 -20.41
C THR A 249 4.95 0.51 -21.22
N GLY A 250 5.23 1.65 -21.85
CA GLY A 250 4.38 2.26 -22.85
C GLY A 250 3.00 2.65 -22.34
N PHE A 251 2.92 3.15 -21.10
CA PHE A 251 1.65 3.66 -20.56
C PHE A 251 1.45 5.12 -20.95
N GLN A 252 0.24 5.43 -21.39
CA GLN A 252 -0.20 6.80 -21.63
C GLN A 252 -0.58 7.50 -20.31
N GLY A 253 -0.27 8.78 -20.20
CA GLY A 253 -0.61 9.59 -19.03
C GLY A 253 0.05 9.11 -17.73
N LEU A 254 1.09 8.29 -17.81
CA LEU A 254 1.77 7.75 -16.64
C LEU A 254 2.46 8.88 -15.86
N SER A 255 2.14 8.99 -14.58
CA SER A 255 2.65 10.02 -13.68
C SER A 255 2.87 9.50 -12.26
N LEU A 256 3.89 10.06 -11.60
CA LEU A 256 4.16 9.88 -10.18
C LEU A 256 3.73 11.14 -9.43
N ALA A 257 3.18 10.98 -8.23
CA ALA A 257 2.83 12.11 -7.39
C ALA A 257 4.07 12.91 -6.95
N TYR A 258 3.83 14.14 -6.51
CA TYR A 258 4.86 14.98 -5.88
C TYR A 258 5.44 14.33 -4.61
N GLY A 259 4.59 13.71 -3.79
CA GLY A 259 4.97 13.05 -2.54
C GLY A 259 5.61 11.67 -2.74
N ARG A 260 5.68 10.91 -1.64
CA ARG A 260 6.20 9.54 -1.63
C ARG A 260 5.33 8.62 -2.49
N THR A 261 5.90 8.03 -3.53
CA THR A 261 5.23 7.02 -4.39
C THR A 261 5.85 5.63 -4.28
N ILE A 262 6.97 5.49 -3.57
CA ILE A 262 7.69 4.23 -3.37
C ILE A 262 7.76 3.90 -1.87
N SER A 263 7.57 2.64 -1.49
CA SER A 263 7.68 2.20 -0.08
C SER A 263 9.11 2.26 0.43
N ASP A 264 9.29 2.23 1.75
CA ASP A 264 10.61 2.36 2.39
C ASP A 264 11.54 1.21 2.01
N ASP A 265 11.00 0.01 1.84
CA ASP A 265 11.76 -1.15 1.35
C ASP A 265 11.94 -1.20 -0.19
N GLY A 266 11.40 -0.18 -0.88
CA GLY A 266 11.49 0.03 -2.31
C GLY A 266 10.78 -1.01 -3.18
N LYS A 267 9.94 -1.87 -2.59
CA LYS A 267 9.28 -2.96 -3.33
C LYS A 267 7.91 -2.60 -3.88
N ARG A 268 7.27 -1.52 -3.40
CA ARG A 268 5.99 -1.06 -3.92
C ARG A 268 6.14 0.32 -4.55
N THR A 269 5.54 0.50 -5.71
CA THR A 269 5.44 1.80 -6.36
C THR A 269 4.00 2.04 -6.78
N VAL A 270 3.44 3.18 -6.37
CA VAL A 270 2.10 3.63 -6.78
C VAL A 270 2.22 4.74 -7.82
N TYR A 271 1.34 4.70 -8.81
CA TYR A 271 1.33 5.67 -9.91
C TYR A 271 -0.08 5.83 -10.47
N SER A 272 -0.29 6.89 -11.24
CA SER A 272 -1.46 7.04 -12.11
C SER A 272 -1.08 6.84 -13.56
N ALA A 273 -1.97 6.25 -14.34
CA ALA A 273 -1.82 6.09 -15.80
C ALA A 273 -3.19 5.88 -16.44
N GLU A 274 -3.29 6.01 -17.76
CA GLU A 274 -4.49 5.62 -18.50
C GLU A 274 -4.59 4.10 -18.64
N ASP A 275 -5.80 3.56 -18.47
CA ASP A 275 -6.10 2.16 -18.79
C ASP A 275 -6.35 1.96 -20.30
N GLY A 276 -6.69 0.73 -20.70
CA GLY A 276 -6.98 0.41 -22.11
C GLY A 276 -8.19 1.13 -22.72
N ASN A 277 -8.99 1.84 -21.91
CA ASN A 277 -10.09 2.68 -22.36
C ASN A 277 -9.73 4.18 -22.35
N HIS A 278 -8.46 4.54 -22.14
CA HIS A 278 -7.97 5.93 -22.00
C HIS A 278 -8.58 6.66 -20.79
N VAL A 279 -8.92 5.92 -19.73
CA VAL A 279 -9.39 6.51 -18.47
C VAL A 279 -8.24 6.47 -17.48
N SER A 280 -7.89 7.62 -16.88
CA SER A 280 -6.88 7.66 -15.82
C SER A 280 -7.34 6.80 -14.62
N GLN A 281 -6.45 5.92 -14.17
CA GLN A 281 -6.60 5.05 -13.00
C GLN A 281 -5.38 5.16 -12.09
N ILE A 282 -5.49 4.57 -10.91
CA ILE A 282 -4.37 4.37 -9.97
C ILE A 282 -3.93 2.91 -10.04
N PHE A 283 -2.63 2.69 -10.07
CA PHE A 283 -2.00 1.40 -10.14
C PHE A 283 -0.96 1.23 -9.03
N LEU A 284 -0.73 -0.02 -8.64
CA LEU A 284 0.28 -0.45 -7.69
C LEU A 284 1.13 -1.56 -8.31
N TYR A 285 2.42 -1.32 -8.49
CA TYR A 285 3.41 -2.35 -8.74
C TYR A 285 3.94 -2.91 -7.41
N ASP A 286 4.00 -4.23 -7.25
CA ASP A 286 4.63 -4.92 -6.11
C ASP A 286 5.73 -5.89 -6.60
N GLY A 287 6.99 -5.51 -6.38
CA GLY A 287 8.16 -6.29 -6.77
C GLY A 287 8.39 -7.55 -5.95
N ARG A 288 7.57 -7.85 -4.93
CA ARG A 288 7.65 -9.13 -4.19
C ARG A 288 7.13 -10.30 -5.01
N ASN A 289 6.12 -10.04 -5.82
CA ASN A 289 5.45 -11.02 -6.68
C ASN A 289 5.45 -10.63 -8.16
N ASP A 290 6.13 -9.52 -8.50
CA ASP A 290 6.22 -8.95 -9.84
C ASP A 290 4.84 -8.75 -10.47
N LEU A 291 3.94 -8.15 -9.67
CA LEU A 291 2.54 -7.97 -10.02
C LEU A 291 2.13 -6.51 -10.00
N THR A 292 1.44 -6.12 -11.07
CA THR A 292 0.77 -4.83 -11.18
C THR A 292 -0.72 -4.99 -10.96
N ARG A 293 -1.26 -4.18 -10.06
CA ARG A 293 -2.69 -4.14 -9.73
C ARG A 293 -3.24 -2.77 -10.09
N GLN A 294 -4.28 -2.77 -10.91
CA GLN A 294 -5.14 -1.60 -11.04
C GLN A 294 -5.98 -1.47 -9.76
N ILE A 295 -5.80 -0.39 -9.02
CA ILE A 295 -6.45 -0.15 -7.74
C ILE A 295 -7.87 0.38 -7.96
N THR A 296 -8.05 1.30 -8.90
CA THR A 296 -9.34 1.95 -9.18
C THR A 296 -9.99 1.43 -10.45
N SER A 297 -11.30 1.51 -10.57
CA SER A 297 -12.03 1.17 -11.81
C SER A 297 -12.98 2.30 -12.18
N PHE A 298 -12.40 3.47 -12.45
CA PHE A 298 -13.14 4.65 -12.81
C PHE A 298 -13.73 4.56 -14.22
N THR A 299 -14.82 5.30 -14.42
CA THR A 299 -15.33 5.64 -15.74
C THR A 299 -14.82 7.00 -16.17
N ASP A 300 -14.95 7.29 -17.46
CA ASP A 300 -14.54 8.57 -18.05
C ASP A 300 -15.22 9.77 -17.35
N PHE A 301 -14.45 10.84 -17.17
CA PHE A 301 -14.86 12.07 -16.47
C PHE A 301 -13.87 13.20 -16.76
N ASP A 302 -14.33 14.19 -17.51
CA ASP A 302 -13.51 15.27 -18.10
C ASP A 302 -12.98 16.33 -17.12
N ASP A 303 -13.54 16.43 -15.91
CA ASP A 303 -13.27 17.52 -14.96
C ASP A 303 -12.78 16.97 -13.60
N ASP A 304 -11.85 16.01 -13.61
CA ASP A 304 -11.23 15.52 -12.38
C ASP A 304 -10.00 16.33 -11.95
N VAL A 305 -9.58 16.15 -10.70
CA VAL A 305 -8.27 16.62 -10.20
C VAL A 305 -7.17 15.61 -10.57
N SER A 306 -5.92 16.05 -10.55
CA SER A 306 -4.78 15.12 -10.52
C SER A 306 -4.89 14.22 -9.29
N PHE A 307 -4.74 12.90 -9.48
CA PHE A 307 -4.93 11.94 -8.39
C PHE A 307 -3.88 12.03 -7.29
N GLN A 308 -2.66 12.45 -7.64
CA GLN A 308 -1.51 12.56 -6.72
C GLN A 308 -1.39 11.35 -5.76
N PRO A 309 -1.35 10.10 -6.28
CA PRO A 309 -1.36 8.93 -5.40
C PRO A 309 -0.05 8.80 -4.62
N THR A 310 -0.13 8.70 -3.30
CA THR A 310 1.01 8.48 -2.41
C THR A 310 0.88 7.18 -1.63
N ILE A 311 1.99 6.64 -1.13
CA ILE A 311 2.04 5.38 -0.37
C ILE A 311 2.65 5.60 1.02
N SER A 312 2.17 4.88 2.04
CA SER A 312 2.83 4.82 3.35
C SER A 312 4.20 4.12 3.22
N GLY A 313 5.11 4.43 4.14
CA GLY A 313 6.48 3.90 4.11
C GLY A 313 6.54 2.38 4.27
N ASP A 314 5.70 1.83 5.14
CA ASP A 314 5.48 0.39 5.30
C ASP A 314 4.81 -0.27 4.07
N GLY A 315 4.43 0.53 3.08
CA GLY A 315 3.83 0.12 1.83
C GLY A 315 2.42 -0.45 1.97
N THR A 316 1.70 -0.17 3.06
CA THR A 316 0.39 -0.81 3.34
C THR A 316 -0.84 0.03 2.99
N ARG A 317 -0.68 1.33 2.80
CA ARG A 317 -1.77 2.25 2.45
C ARG A 317 -1.41 3.13 1.27
N ILE A 318 -2.39 3.39 0.42
CA ILE A 318 -2.31 4.38 -0.67
C ILE A 318 -3.29 5.50 -0.36
N ALA A 319 -2.90 6.77 -0.52
CA ALA A 319 -3.79 7.93 -0.46
C ALA A 319 -3.88 8.61 -1.82
N PHE A 320 -5.06 9.09 -2.20
CA PHE A 320 -5.28 9.80 -3.47
C PHE A 320 -6.54 10.65 -3.43
N ALA A 321 -6.61 11.65 -4.31
CA ALA A 321 -7.77 12.52 -4.44
C ALA A 321 -8.52 12.30 -5.75
N THR A 322 -9.85 12.42 -5.73
CA THR A 322 -10.67 12.39 -6.96
C THR A 322 -12.03 13.06 -6.72
N ARG A 323 -12.66 13.52 -7.80
CA ARG A 323 -14.04 14.00 -7.88
C ARG A 323 -15.00 12.91 -8.37
N ARG A 324 -14.49 11.71 -8.65
CA ARG A 324 -15.25 10.51 -9.02
C ARG A 324 -15.70 9.76 -7.77
N ALA A 325 -16.59 8.80 -7.98
CA ALA A 325 -17.02 7.86 -6.95
C ALA A 325 -16.03 6.69 -6.84
N VAL A 326 -15.61 6.34 -5.62
CA VAL A 326 -14.71 5.19 -5.34
C VAL A 326 -15.48 4.04 -4.64
N THR A 327 -16.05 4.31 -3.47
CA THR A 327 -16.79 3.32 -2.65
C THR A 327 -18.30 3.48 -2.77
N THR A 328 -18.77 4.71 -2.52
CA THR A 328 -20.17 5.14 -2.59
C THR A 328 -20.33 6.23 -3.64
N SER A 329 -21.58 6.66 -3.89
CA SER A 329 -21.85 7.81 -4.75
C SER A 329 -21.11 9.07 -4.31
N ASN A 330 -20.40 9.72 -5.23
CA ASN A 330 -19.93 11.10 -5.12
C ASN A 330 -20.78 11.99 -6.05
N SER A 331 -22.07 12.11 -5.74
CA SER A 331 -23.06 12.70 -6.67
C SER A 331 -22.90 14.20 -6.90
N ASP A 332 -22.17 14.88 -6.00
CA ASP A 332 -21.97 16.31 -6.07
C ASP A 332 -20.63 16.70 -6.72
N HIS A 333 -19.82 15.70 -7.09
CA HIS A 333 -18.52 15.83 -7.76
C HIS A 333 -17.55 16.78 -7.04
N SER A 334 -17.70 16.90 -5.72
CA SER A 334 -16.73 17.53 -4.83
C SER A 334 -15.43 16.72 -4.83
N VAL A 335 -14.30 17.41 -4.65
CA VAL A 335 -12.99 16.74 -4.51
C VAL A 335 -12.89 16.06 -3.16
N GLU A 336 -12.47 14.80 -3.18
CA GLU A 336 -12.41 13.94 -2.00
C GLU A 336 -11.09 13.20 -1.91
N LEU A 337 -10.53 13.14 -0.70
CA LEU A 337 -9.36 12.36 -0.36
C LEU A 337 -9.80 10.98 0.15
N TYR A 338 -9.23 9.94 -0.46
CA TYR A 338 -9.44 8.55 -0.10
C TYR A 338 -8.13 7.92 0.33
N PHE A 339 -8.23 6.85 1.12
CA PHE A 339 -7.15 5.88 1.21
C PHE A 339 -7.62 4.46 0.88
N TYR A 340 -6.69 3.65 0.41
CA TYR A 340 -6.85 2.24 0.12
C TYR A 340 -5.92 1.42 1.02
N ASP A 341 -6.51 0.54 1.84
CA ASP A 341 -5.78 -0.46 2.62
C ASP A 341 -5.45 -1.64 1.70
N ILE A 342 -4.19 -1.72 1.28
CA ILE A 342 -3.70 -2.76 0.36
C ILE A 342 -4.05 -4.18 0.87
N PRO A 343 -3.91 -4.48 2.18
CA PRO A 343 -4.01 -5.88 2.61
C PRO A 343 -5.43 -6.40 2.70
N THR A 344 -6.40 -5.54 3.02
CA THR A 344 -7.83 -5.89 3.03
C THR A 344 -8.55 -5.53 1.73
N ALA A 345 -7.87 -4.86 0.81
CA ALA A 345 -8.43 -4.30 -0.42
C ALA A 345 -9.64 -3.38 -0.16
N GLN A 346 -9.62 -2.63 0.95
CA GLN A 346 -10.71 -1.75 1.35
C GLN A 346 -10.36 -0.29 1.09
N PHE A 347 -11.33 0.45 0.55
CA PHE A 347 -11.25 1.90 0.42
C PHE A 347 -11.97 2.58 1.58
N MET A 348 -11.45 3.73 2.00
CA MET A 348 -12.10 4.63 2.94
C MET A 348 -12.03 6.07 2.40
N ARG A 349 -13.16 6.77 2.42
CA ARG A 349 -13.20 8.22 2.16
C ARG A 349 -12.80 8.95 3.44
N LEU A 350 -11.78 9.79 3.37
CA LEU A 350 -11.29 10.56 4.51
C LEU A 350 -12.05 11.87 4.66
N THR A 351 -12.35 12.56 3.56
CA THR A 351 -12.98 13.89 3.56
C THR A 351 -14.47 13.85 3.22
N SER A 352 -15.16 14.97 3.41
CA SER A 352 -16.51 15.19 2.88
C SER A 352 -16.70 16.69 2.63
N ALA A 353 -16.42 17.13 1.41
CA ALA A 353 -16.54 18.50 0.97
C ALA A 353 -17.92 18.80 0.36
N SER A 354 -18.16 20.10 0.13
CA SER A 354 -19.30 20.57 -0.67
C SER A 354 -18.94 20.59 -2.16
N SER A 355 -19.94 20.49 -3.03
CA SER A 355 -19.81 20.53 -4.51
C SER A 355 -18.96 21.66 -5.12
N SER A 356 -18.73 22.74 -4.38
CA SER A 356 -17.86 23.86 -4.78
C SER A 356 -16.36 23.61 -4.58
N ALA A 357 -15.98 22.55 -3.85
CA ALA A 357 -14.61 22.14 -3.62
C ALA A 357 -14.06 21.41 -4.85
N LYS A 358 -13.12 22.05 -5.54
CA LYS A 358 -12.52 21.57 -6.79
C LYS A 358 -10.99 21.72 -6.84
N ALA A 359 -10.36 22.19 -5.76
CA ALA A 359 -8.91 22.36 -5.73
C ALA A 359 -8.19 21.02 -5.81
N GLU A 360 -6.99 21.03 -6.41
CA GLU A 360 -6.06 19.91 -6.32
C GLU A 360 -5.67 19.65 -4.86
N ILE A 361 -5.51 18.37 -4.52
CA ILE A 361 -5.11 17.91 -3.20
C ILE A 361 -3.80 17.16 -3.35
N VAL A 362 -2.80 17.62 -2.63
CA VAL A 362 -1.57 16.89 -2.34
C VAL A 362 -1.70 16.34 -0.94
N SER A 363 -1.39 15.05 -0.79
CA SER A 363 -1.42 14.34 0.49
C SER A 363 -0.11 13.57 0.70
N SER A 364 0.22 13.32 1.97
CA SER A 364 1.42 12.57 2.36
C SER A 364 1.12 11.73 3.59
N LEU A 365 1.42 10.44 3.50
CA LEU A 365 1.31 9.47 4.60
C LEU A 365 2.63 9.35 5.37
N SER A 366 2.51 9.02 6.65
CA SER A 366 3.62 8.57 7.51
C SER A 366 4.04 7.14 7.16
N ASP A 367 5.14 6.67 7.74
CA ASP A 367 5.68 5.33 7.46
C ASP A 367 4.67 4.24 7.81
N ASP A 368 4.04 4.30 8.99
CA ASP A 368 3.04 3.32 9.41
C ASP A 368 1.62 3.59 8.87
N GLY A 369 1.47 4.65 8.06
CA GLY A 369 0.20 5.07 7.45
C GLY A 369 -0.88 5.48 8.45
N SER A 370 -0.54 5.77 9.71
CA SER A 370 -1.49 6.21 10.75
C SER A 370 -1.73 7.72 10.75
N VAL A 371 -0.81 8.50 10.19
CA VAL A 371 -0.93 9.96 10.03
C VAL A 371 -0.94 10.33 8.56
N ILE A 372 -1.84 11.24 8.16
CA ILE A 372 -1.89 11.83 6.82
C ILE A 372 -1.94 13.35 6.91
N ALA A 373 -1.03 14.02 6.19
CA ALA A 373 -1.08 15.47 5.97
C ALA A 373 -1.63 15.75 4.57
N PHE A 374 -2.42 16.81 4.41
CA PHE A 374 -2.98 17.17 3.12
C PHE A 374 -3.36 18.66 3.05
N ASN A 375 -3.30 19.25 1.85
CA ASN A 375 -3.93 20.55 1.61
C ASN A 375 -5.40 20.33 1.24
N PHE A 376 -6.29 21.20 1.70
CA PHE A 376 -7.72 21.07 1.38
C PHE A 376 -8.41 22.43 1.30
N PRO A 377 -9.40 22.60 0.40
CA PRO A 377 -10.15 23.85 0.25
C PRO A 377 -10.66 24.39 1.59
N ARG A 378 -10.45 25.69 1.87
CA ARG A 378 -10.90 26.27 3.15
C ARG A 378 -12.41 26.26 3.36
N ILE A 379 -13.21 26.09 2.30
CA ILE A 379 -14.68 26.06 2.38
C ILE A 379 -15.25 24.98 3.32
N VAL A 380 -14.48 23.93 3.62
CA VAL A 380 -14.87 22.92 4.64
C VAL A 380 -14.53 23.32 6.08
N SER A 381 -13.67 24.32 6.28
CA SER A 381 -13.36 24.86 7.62
C SER A 381 -14.27 26.00 8.07
N GLY A 382 -15.15 26.51 7.20
CA GLY A 382 -16.08 27.58 7.54
C GLY A 382 -16.55 28.39 6.33
N ALA A 383 -17.41 29.38 6.60
CA ALA A 383 -17.85 30.33 5.59
C ALA A 383 -16.65 31.14 5.06
N VAL A 384 -16.63 31.37 3.75
CA VAL A 384 -15.62 32.17 3.06
C VAL A 384 -16.29 33.46 2.60
N GLU A 385 -15.73 34.61 2.97
CA GLU A 385 -16.30 35.92 2.64
C GLU A 385 -16.23 36.18 1.13
N ALA A 386 -15.08 35.86 0.51
CA ALA A 386 -14.88 36.00 -0.92
C ALA A 386 -14.99 34.64 -1.63
N ALA A 387 -16.06 34.42 -2.42
CA ALA A 387 -16.27 33.17 -3.15
C ALA A 387 -15.09 32.76 -4.06
N ALA A 388 -14.32 33.73 -4.57
CA ALA A 388 -13.11 33.48 -5.37
C ALA A 388 -12.01 32.73 -4.58
N ASN A 389 -11.99 32.88 -3.25
CA ASN A 389 -10.99 32.29 -2.36
C ASN A 389 -11.44 30.96 -1.75
N ALA A 390 -12.63 30.45 -2.11
CA ALA A 390 -13.21 29.26 -1.48
C ALA A 390 -12.35 27.99 -1.66
N ASN A 391 -11.58 27.93 -2.75
CA ASN A 391 -10.66 26.84 -3.07
C ASN A 391 -9.21 27.09 -2.64
N ASN A 392 -8.90 28.24 -2.03
CA ASN A 392 -7.58 28.46 -1.44
C ASN A 392 -7.40 27.50 -0.26
N SER A 393 -6.29 26.75 -0.29
CA SER A 393 -6.10 25.63 0.63
C SER A 393 -5.54 26.05 1.98
N GLU A 394 -5.89 25.28 2.99
CA GLU A 394 -5.20 25.21 4.28
C GLU A 394 -4.57 23.82 4.43
N ILE A 395 -3.58 23.68 5.29
CA ILE A 395 -2.96 22.40 5.61
C ILE A 395 -3.72 21.75 6.78
N TYR A 396 -4.00 20.47 6.65
CA TYR A 396 -4.66 19.65 7.66
C TYR A 396 -3.87 18.37 7.92
N VAL A 397 -4.09 17.82 9.11
CA VAL A 397 -3.67 16.47 9.48
C VAL A 397 -4.87 15.67 9.93
N SER A 398 -4.88 14.40 9.58
CA SER A 398 -5.81 13.43 10.15
C SER A 398 -5.07 12.23 10.71
N GLN A 399 -5.63 11.68 11.79
CA GLN A 399 -5.21 10.41 12.38
C GLN A 399 -6.11 9.32 11.82
N ILE A 400 -5.51 8.28 11.29
CA ILE A 400 -6.15 7.07 10.80
C ILE A 400 -5.79 5.98 11.80
N ALA A 401 -6.76 5.10 12.11
CA ALA A 401 -6.48 3.95 12.97
C ALA A 401 -5.22 3.22 12.49
N GLN A 402 -4.25 3.06 13.40
CA GLN A 402 -3.03 2.34 13.10
C GLN A 402 -3.38 0.94 12.60
N ARG A 403 -2.78 0.53 11.49
CA ARG A 403 -3.03 -0.79 10.93
C ARG A 403 -2.40 -1.85 11.84
N PRO A 404 -3.14 -2.88 12.28
CA PRO A 404 -2.52 -4.03 12.93
C PRO A 404 -1.44 -4.62 12.02
N GLN A 405 -0.25 -4.90 12.56
CA GLN A 405 0.84 -5.48 11.78
C GLN A 405 0.45 -6.85 11.20
N ASN A 406 -0.41 -7.59 11.91
CA ASN A 406 -0.87 -8.92 11.54
C ASN A 406 -2.39 -9.00 11.46
N PHE A 407 -2.89 -9.96 10.69
CA PHE A 407 -4.27 -10.40 10.78
C PHE A 407 -4.41 -11.39 11.95
N ASP A 408 -4.88 -10.92 13.10
CA ASP A 408 -4.94 -11.68 14.38
C ASP A 408 -6.14 -12.66 14.46
N ASP A 409 -6.61 -13.15 13.32
CA ASP A 409 -7.79 -14.01 13.21
C ASP A 409 -7.49 -15.41 12.62
N LEU A 410 -6.21 -15.75 12.49
CA LEU A 410 -5.77 -17.03 11.93
C LEU A 410 -6.14 -18.20 12.84
N LYS A 411 -7.07 -19.03 12.39
CA LYS A 411 -7.47 -20.28 13.05
C LYS A 411 -6.80 -21.46 12.38
N ILE A 412 -6.11 -22.29 13.16
CA ILE A 412 -5.55 -23.55 12.69
C ILE A 412 -6.46 -24.68 13.13
N LEU A 413 -6.73 -25.59 12.22
CA LEU A 413 -7.62 -26.72 12.41
C LEU A 413 -6.93 -28.00 11.94
N ASN A 414 -7.30 -29.13 12.53
CA ASN A 414 -6.98 -30.43 11.96
C ASN A 414 -7.63 -30.55 10.57
N GLY A 415 -6.87 -30.99 9.57
CA GLY A 415 -7.34 -31.02 8.19
C GLY A 415 -8.48 -32.00 7.91
N ALA A 416 -8.67 -33.00 8.77
CA ALA A 416 -9.74 -33.98 8.63
C ALA A 416 -11.01 -33.58 9.41
N SER A 417 -10.88 -33.17 10.67
CA SER A 417 -12.01 -32.85 11.55
C SER A 417 -12.45 -31.40 11.53
N LEU A 418 -11.63 -30.47 11.04
CA LEU A 418 -11.94 -29.04 10.89
C LEU A 418 -12.48 -28.38 12.18
N GLY A 419 -11.96 -28.76 13.35
CA GLY A 419 -12.40 -28.18 14.63
C GLY A 419 -13.61 -28.86 15.26
N ASN A 420 -14.04 -30.02 14.72
CA ASN A 420 -15.16 -30.81 15.23
C ASN A 420 -14.72 -32.00 16.08
N GLU A 421 -13.52 -31.93 16.66
CA GLU A 421 -13.03 -32.94 17.57
C GLU A 421 -13.96 -33.02 18.81
N PRO A 422 -14.18 -34.23 19.37
CA PRO A 422 -15.07 -34.40 20.52
C PRO A 422 -14.55 -33.78 21.83
N PHE A 423 -13.31 -33.26 21.85
CA PHE A 423 -12.69 -32.59 23.00
C PHE A 423 -12.38 -31.12 22.68
N HIS A 424 -12.35 -30.28 23.71
CA HIS A 424 -12.19 -28.82 23.56
C HIS A 424 -10.80 -28.37 23.09
N ASP A 425 -9.78 -29.22 23.15
CA ASP A 425 -8.43 -28.87 22.73
C ASP A 425 -8.23 -29.23 21.25
N THR A 426 -8.39 -28.25 20.37
CA THR A 426 -8.03 -28.39 18.95
C THR A 426 -6.52 -28.52 18.83
N ALA A 427 -6.05 -29.64 18.29
CA ALA A 427 -4.63 -29.93 18.12
C ALA A 427 -4.33 -30.57 16.76
N VAL A 428 -3.09 -30.42 16.33
CA VAL A 428 -2.56 -31.08 15.12
C VAL A 428 -1.31 -31.88 15.48
N ALA A 429 -0.99 -32.89 14.68
CA ALA A 429 0.17 -33.73 14.92
C ALA A 429 1.28 -33.50 13.91
N GLN A 430 2.52 -33.80 14.31
CA GLN A 430 3.66 -33.91 13.39
C GLN A 430 3.32 -34.80 12.18
N GLY A 431 3.58 -34.30 10.97
CA GLY A 431 3.28 -34.97 9.71
C GLY A 431 1.82 -34.92 9.28
N SER A 432 0.89 -34.44 10.12
CA SER A 432 -0.53 -34.36 9.74
C SER A 432 -0.83 -33.19 8.81
N ILE A 433 -1.95 -33.27 8.09
CA ILE A 433 -2.50 -32.14 7.33
C ILE A 433 -3.24 -31.22 8.30
N ALA A 434 -2.91 -29.93 8.25
CA ALA A 434 -3.59 -28.87 8.96
C ALA A 434 -4.19 -27.86 7.96
N VAL A 435 -5.23 -27.15 8.42
CA VAL A 435 -5.91 -26.11 7.65
C VAL A 435 -5.83 -24.80 8.43
N ALA A 436 -5.24 -23.78 7.81
CA ALA A 436 -5.31 -22.41 8.30
C ALA A 436 -6.50 -21.70 7.65
N ARG A 437 -7.33 -21.03 8.45
CA ARG A 437 -8.44 -20.17 8.00
C ARG A 437 -8.27 -18.76 8.56
N GLY A 438 -8.54 -17.75 7.74
CA GLY A 438 -8.39 -16.34 8.09
C GLY A 438 -8.70 -15.44 6.91
N HIS A 439 -8.11 -14.25 6.88
CA HIS A 439 -8.20 -13.33 5.74
C HIS A 439 -6.83 -13.02 5.14
N ALA A 440 -6.82 -12.64 3.86
CA ALA A 440 -5.64 -12.26 3.10
C ALA A 440 -4.47 -13.27 3.15
N LEU A 441 -4.76 -14.58 3.25
CA LEU A 441 -3.74 -15.62 3.41
C LEU A 441 -2.93 -15.88 2.12
N ALA A 442 -3.53 -15.64 0.96
CA ALA A 442 -2.90 -15.73 -0.35
C ALA A 442 -3.58 -14.77 -1.34
N ILE A 443 -2.89 -14.45 -2.43
CA ILE A 443 -3.41 -13.55 -3.48
C ILE A 443 -4.24 -14.27 -4.55
N THR A 444 -4.21 -15.59 -4.57
CA THR A 444 -4.94 -16.42 -5.56
C THR A 444 -5.46 -17.69 -4.90
N THR A 445 -6.42 -18.36 -5.56
CA THR A 445 -6.92 -19.68 -5.18
C THR A 445 -6.36 -20.73 -6.13
N GLU A 446 -5.54 -21.65 -5.62
CA GLU A 446 -4.89 -22.66 -6.45
C GLU A 446 -4.61 -23.94 -5.65
N GLN A 447 -4.86 -25.09 -6.30
CA GLN A 447 -4.43 -26.39 -5.81
C GLN A 447 -2.93 -26.54 -6.09
N VAL A 448 -2.15 -26.88 -5.07
CA VAL A 448 -0.71 -27.11 -5.26
C VAL A 448 -0.51 -28.56 -5.66
N HIS A 449 0.45 -28.80 -6.55
CA HIS A 449 0.88 -30.13 -6.97
C HIS A 449 2.31 -30.41 -6.45
N PRO A 450 2.64 -31.67 -6.15
CA PRO A 450 3.98 -32.04 -5.75
C PRO A 450 4.98 -31.80 -6.89
N VAL A 451 6.23 -31.49 -6.55
CA VAL A 451 7.34 -31.41 -7.50
C VAL A 451 7.93 -32.80 -7.75
N ASP A 452 8.95 -32.90 -8.62
CA ASP A 452 9.47 -34.18 -9.14
C ASP A 452 9.95 -35.18 -8.07
N ASP A 453 10.26 -34.73 -6.86
CA ASP A 453 10.66 -35.56 -5.72
C ASP A 453 9.47 -36.11 -4.90
N GLY A 454 8.23 -35.82 -5.33
CA GLY A 454 7.00 -36.22 -4.67
C GLY A 454 6.61 -35.35 -3.46
N LYS A 455 7.39 -34.31 -3.13
CA LYS A 455 7.08 -33.37 -2.04
C LYS A 455 6.32 -32.16 -2.56
N PHE A 456 5.53 -31.56 -1.68
CA PHE A 456 4.90 -30.28 -1.96
C PHE A 456 5.87 -29.13 -1.65
N PRO A 457 5.82 -28.03 -2.41
CA PRO A 457 6.69 -26.89 -2.19
C PRO A 457 6.38 -26.20 -0.85
N THR A 458 7.39 -25.61 -0.23
CA THR A 458 7.25 -24.83 1.01
C THR A 458 6.95 -23.34 0.77
N SER A 459 6.86 -22.94 -0.49
CA SER A 459 6.41 -21.62 -0.94
C SER A 459 5.70 -21.77 -2.26
N PHE A 460 4.56 -21.09 -2.43
CA PHE A 460 3.78 -21.15 -3.66
C PHE A 460 3.11 -19.81 -3.92
N ARG A 461 3.34 -19.21 -5.10
CA ARG A 461 2.88 -17.85 -5.45
C ARG A 461 3.23 -16.79 -4.39
N GLY A 462 4.41 -16.91 -3.79
CA GLY A 462 4.88 -16.05 -2.70
C GLY A 462 4.30 -16.39 -1.31
N THR A 463 3.21 -17.17 -1.24
CA THR A 463 2.64 -17.62 0.04
C THR A 463 3.56 -18.64 0.72
N THR A 464 3.76 -18.48 2.03
CA THR A 464 4.52 -19.41 2.90
C THR A 464 3.79 -19.66 4.21
N VAL A 465 4.02 -20.83 4.80
CA VAL A 465 3.55 -21.19 6.14
C VAL A 465 4.73 -21.68 6.96
N SER A 466 4.86 -21.22 8.20
CA SER A 466 5.86 -21.73 9.13
C SER A 466 5.27 -22.01 10.51
N LEU A 467 5.81 -23.03 11.18
CA LEU A 467 5.49 -23.40 12.56
C LEU A 467 6.77 -23.32 13.40
N ASN A 468 6.82 -22.42 14.38
CA ASN A 468 8.04 -22.11 15.15
C ASN A 468 9.27 -21.86 14.25
N GLY A 469 9.07 -21.20 13.10
CA GLY A 469 10.11 -20.94 12.10
C GLY A 469 10.42 -22.09 11.13
N ARG A 470 9.82 -23.28 11.30
CA ARG A 470 9.97 -24.41 10.38
C ARG A 470 8.98 -24.31 9.24
N ARG A 471 9.47 -24.25 7.99
CA ARG A 471 8.60 -24.14 6.81
C ARG A 471 7.76 -25.40 6.57
N ALA A 472 6.47 -25.22 6.37
CA ALA A 472 5.53 -26.27 6.04
C ALA A 472 5.38 -26.45 4.53
N GLN A 473 5.11 -27.68 4.10
CA GLN A 473 4.74 -27.97 2.71
C GLN A 473 3.29 -27.54 2.46
N ILE A 474 3.01 -26.94 1.30
CA ILE A 474 1.71 -26.33 0.98
C ILE A 474 0.95 -27.21 -0.02
N LEU A 475 -0.28 -27.59 0.31
CA LEU A 475 -1.13 -28.41 -0.56
C LEU A 475 -2.18 -27.57 -1.31
N PHE A 476 -2.62 -26.45 -0.74
CA PHE A 476 -3.66 -25.59 -1.32
C PHE A 476 -3.53 -24.18 -0.75
N ILE A 477 -3.78 -23.17 -1.57
CA ILE A 477 -3.87 -21.76 -1.15
C ILE A 477 -5.16 -21.12 -1.64
N SER A 478 -5.71 -20.21 -0.84
CA SER A 478 -6.73 -19.24 -1.21
C SER A 478 -6.62 -18.00 -0.31
N PRO A 479 -7.30 -16.88 -0.63
CA PRO A 479 -7.35 -15.72 0.24
C PRO A 479 -7.83 -16.00 1.67
N THR A 480 -8.59 -17.08 1.89
CA THR A 480 -9.20 -17.40 3.19
C THR A 480 -8.81 -18.74 3.77
N GLN A 481 -8.06 -19.58 3.04
CA GLN A 481 -7.69 -20.91 3.47
C GLN A 481 -6.33 -21.36 2.92
N ILE A 482 -5.52 -21.98 3.77
CA ILE A 482 -4.32 -22.73 3.35
C ILE A 482 -4.36 -24.14 3.92
N ASN A 483 -4.12 -25.14 3.08
CA ASN A 483 -3.88 -26.50 3.55
C ASN A 483 -2.38 -26.77 3.52
N PHE A 484 -1.81 -27.25 4.62
CA PHE A 484 -0.38 -27.48 4.75
C PHE A 484 -0.07 -28.76 5.56
N VAL A 485 1.11 -29.32 5.37
CA VAL A 485 1.62 -30.44 6.19
C VAL A 485 2.40 -29.88 7.37
N VAL A 486 2.05 -30.29 8.59
CA VAL A 486 2.81 -29.96 9.80
C VAL A 486 4.20 -30.61 9.71
N PRO A 487 5.31 -29.86 9.75
CA PRO A 487 6.65 -30.43 9.66
C PRO A 487 6.90 -31.47 10.75
N ASP A 488 7.53 -32.59 10.39
CA ASP A 488 7.84 -33.68 11.31
C ASP A 488 8.73 -33.24 12.48
N GLU A 489 9.58 -32.23 12.25
CA GLU A 489 10.52 -31.72 13.25
C GLU A 489 9.92 -30.67 14.20
N THR A 490 8.64 -30.31 14.04
CA THR A 490 7.98 -29.31 14.89
C THR A 490 7.88 -29.82 16.33
N GLU A 491 8.33 -29.02 17.30
CA GLU A 491 8.30 -29.39 18.72
C GLU A 491 6.85 -29.59 19.21
N THR A 492 6.65 -30.54 20.13
CA THR A 492 5.35 -30.72 20.80
C THR A 492 5.09 -29.60 21.81
N GLY A 493 3.82 -29.20 21.95
CA GLY A 493 3.39 -28.06 22.78
C GLY A 493 2.76 -26.96 21.94
N GLU A 494 2.52 -25.79 22.54
CA GLU A 494 2.02 -24.63 21.80
C GLU A 494 3.03 -24.21 20.73
N ALA A 495 2.60 -24.17 19.46
CA ALA A 495 3.38 -23.64 18.36
C ALA A 495 2.76 -22.35 17.84
N GLN A 496 3.61 -21.41 17.43
CA GLN A 496 3.21 -20.24 16.66
C GLN A 496 3.22 -20.59 15.17
N ILE A 497 2.16 -20.21 14.49
CA ILE A 497 1.96 -20.41 13.06
C ILE A 497 1.95 -19.06 12.41
N VAL A 498 2.84 -18.86 11.45
CA VAL A 498 2.93 -17.64 10.65
C VAL A 498 2.66 -18.00 9.21
N VAL A 499 1.58 -17.44 8.67
CA VAL A 499 1.27 -17.44 7.25
C VAL A 499 1.74 -16.10 6.69
N THR A 500 2.57 -16.11 5.66
CA THR A 500 2.93 -14.90 4.90
C THR A 500 2.36 -15.02 3.51
N ASN A 501 1.56 -14.06 3.07
CA ASN A 501 0.96 -14.07 1.73
C ASN A 501 1.96 -13.57 0.66
N GLY A 502 1.56 -13.65 -0.62
CA GLY A 502 2.41 -13.21 -1.74
C GLY A 502 2.76 -11.72 -1.75
N ASP A 503 2.02 -10.90 -1.00
CA ASP A 503 2.27 -9.46 -0.79
C ASP A 503 3.18 -9.20 0.42
N GLY A 504 3.62 -10.24 1.14
CA GLY A 504 4.47 -10.13 2.32
C GLY A 504 3.74 -9.84 3.63
N PHE A 505 2.40 -9.80 3.64
CA PHE A 505 1.62 -9.62 4.87
C PHE A 505 1.51 -10.90 5.67
N GLN A 506 1.52 -10.76 7.00
CA GLN A 506 1.51 -11.88 7.92
C GLN A 506 0.15 -12.04 8.62
N SER A 507 -0.29 -13.29 8.74
CA SER A 507 -1.36 -13.72 9.63
C SER A 507 -0.76 -14.69 10.64
N ILE A 508 -1.05 -14.49 11.92
CA ILE A 508 -0.44 -15.25 13.01
C ILE A 508 -1.52 -15.96 13.81
N GLY A 509 -1.29 -17.24 14.08
CA GLY A 509 -2.15 -18.09 14.88
C GLY A 509 -1.33 -18.97 15.81
N LYS A 510 -2.02 -19.68 16.70
CA LYS A 510 -1.41 -20.65 17.62
C LYS A 510 -2.20 -21.95 17.60
N ILE A 511 -1.50 -23.07 17.74
CA ILE A 511 -2.14 -24.36 17.99
C ILE A 511 -1.23 -25.29 18.79
N GLU A 512 -1.83 -26.22 19.52
CA GLU A 512 -1.11 -27.28 20.19
C GLU A 512 -0.65 -28.36 19.20
N ILE A 513 0.66 -28.67 19.24
CA ILE A 513 1.30 -29.74 18.49
C ILE A 513 1.42 -30.97 19.38
N LEU A 514 0.80 -32.07 18.96
CA LEU A 514 0.86 -33.36 19.63
C LEU A 514 1.67 -34.37 18.81
N ARG A 515 2.07 -35.47 19.45
CA ARG A 515 2.62 -36.63 18.72
C ARG A 515 1.54 -37.36 17.92
N THR A 516 0.29 -37.30 18.39
CA THR A 516 -0.85 -38.01 17.82
C THR A 516 -2.12 -37.18 18.01
N ALA A 517 -2.75 -36.78 16.90
CA ALA A 517 -4.02 -36.06 16.85
C ALA A 517 -4.84 -36.64 15.68
N PRO A 518 -5.39 -37.85 15.82
CA PRO A 518 -6.05 -38.54 14.72
C PRO A 518 -7.36 -37.83 14.33
N GLY A 519 -7.61 -37.76 13.03
CA GLY A 519 -8.88 -37.32 12.45
C GLY A 519 -9.27 -38.25 11.30
N LEU A 520 -10.56 -38.30 10.98
CA LEU A 520 -11.10 -39.05 9.84
C LEU A 520 -11.76 -38.07 8.89
N PHE A 521 -11.35 -38.07 7.62
CA PHE A 521 -12.03 -37.27 6.60
C PHE A 521 -13.47 -37.75 6.46
N THR A 522 -14.40 -36.82 6.29
CA THR A 522 -15.83 -37.12 6.12
C THR A 522 -16.26 -36.93 4.68
N PHE A 523 -17.31 -37.63 4.25
CA PHE A 523 -17.82 -37.56 2.88
C PHE A 523 -18.31 -36.16 2.49
N SER A 524 -18.84 -35.41 3.47
CA SER A 524 -19.25 -34.01 3.34
C SER A 524 -18.08 -33.04 3.24
N GLY A 525 -16.88 -33.44 3.69
CA GLY A 525 -15.69 -32.57 3.74
C GLY A 525 -15.75 -31.46 4.79
N ASP A 526 -16.79 -31.43 5.64
CA ASP A 526 -16.97 -30.44 6.70
C ASP A 526 -16.43 -30.90 8.07
N GLY A 527 -15.81 -32.09 8.12
CA GLY A 527 -15.27 -32.69 9.33
C GLY A 527 -16.33 -33.29 10.27
N ARG A 528 -17.59 -33.39 9.83
CA ARG A 528 -18.69 -34.06 10.55
C ARG A 528 -19.34 -35.15 9.70
N GLY A 529 -20.01 -36.09 10.37
CA GLY A 529 -20.80 -37.13 9.70
C GLY A 529 -20.00 -38.38 9.30
N GLU A 530 -20.42 -39.02 8.20
CA GLU A 530 -19.87 -40.30 7.77
C GLU A 530 -18.43 -40.14 7.26
N GLY A 531 -17.53 -41.00 7.75
CA GLY A 531 -16.15 -41.07 7.26
C GLY A 531 -16.07 -41.50 5.80
N VAL A 532 -15.10 -40.98 5.06
CA VAL A 532 -14.80 -41.40 3.70
C VAL A 532 -13.58 -42.32 3.66
N ILE A 533 -13.68 -43.36 2.84
CA ILE A 533 -12.57 -44.23 2.46
C ILE A 533 -12.46 -44.12 0.94
N MET A 534 -11.24 -44.16 0.41
CA MET A 534 -10.95 -44.16 -1.03
C MET A 534 -9.97 -45.28 -1.37
N ASP A 535 -10.04 -45.77 -2.60
CA ASP A 535 -9.02 -46.66 -3.13
C ASP A 535 -7.72 -45.88 -3.38
N ALA A 536 -6.59 -46.41 -2.89
CA ALA A 536 -5.32 -45.70 -2.92
C ALA A 536 -4.75 -45.47 -4.33
N TYR A 537 -5.17 -46.26 -5.33
CA TYR A 537 -4.72 -46.13 -6.72
C TYR A 537 -5.69 -45.32 -7.56
N THR A 538 -6.99 -45.56 -7.44
CA THR A 538 -8.00 -44.90 -8.29
C THR A 538 -8.54 -43.61 -7.67
N GLN A 539 -8.27 -43.35 -6.39
CA GLN A 539 -8.83 -42.25 -5.60
C GLN A 539 -10.37 -42.20 -5.65
N SER A 540 -11.01 -43.32 -5.96
CA SER A 540 -12.47 -43.43 -6.03
C SER A 540 -13.05 -43.91 -4.70
N VAL A 541 -14.20 -43.36 -4.32
CA VAL A 541 -15.03 -43.91 -3.24
C VAL A 541 -15.62 -45.26 -3.65
N GLY A 542 -16.17 -45.99 -2.68
CA GLY A 542 -16.74 -47.31 -2.91
C GLY A 542 -17.82 -47.38 -4.01
N PRO A 543 -18.32 -48.58 -4.33
CA PRO A 543 -18.17 -49.81 -3.56
C PRO A 543 -16.76 -50.42 -3.67
N PHE A 544 -16.17 -50.77 -2.53
CA PHE A 544 -14.95 -51.57 -2.49
C PHE A 544 -15.33 -53.04 -2.63
N ASP A 545 -14.89 -53.69 -3.71
CA ASP A 545 -15.09 -55.12 -3.87
C ASP A 545 -14.04 -55.88 -3.06
N GLN A 546 -14.43 -56.44 -1.91
CA GLN A 546 -13.62 -57.43 -1.20
C GLN A 546 -13.65 -58.76 -1.96
N CYS A 547 -13.14 -58.79 -3.19
CA CYS A 547 -13.13 -60.02 -3.96
C CYS A 547 -12.03 -60.96 -3.43
N PHE A 548 -12.38 -61.75 -2.43
CA PHE A 548 -11.66 -62.97 -2.10
C PHE A 548 -11.75 -63.92 -3.31
N ARG A 549 -10.64 -64.13 -4.02
CA ARG A 549 -10.47 -65.36 -4.81
C ARG A 549 -10.29 -66.53 -3.85
N VAL A 550 -11.39 -67.03 -3.27
CA VAL A 550 -11.38 -68.34 -2.61
C VAL A 550 -11.25 -69.40 -3.69
N GLY A 551 -10.01 -69.85 -3.93
CA GLY A 551 -9.81 -71.14 -4.57
C GLY A 551 -10.54 -72.20 -3.74
N ARG A 552 -11.52 -72.88 -4.34
CA ARG A 552 -12.36 -73.90 -3.68
C ARG A 552 -11.52 -74.89 -2.87
N ARG A 553 -11.50 -74.75 -1.54
CA ARG A 553 -11.42 -75.88 -0.61
C ARG A 553 -12.37 -75.65 0.56
N ARG A 554 -13.28 -76.60 0.72
CA ARG A 554 -14.19 -76.71 1.88
C ARG A 554 -13.35 -76.86 3.16
N SER A 555 -13.41 -75.90 4.05
CA SER A 555 -13.27 -76.15 5.49
C SER A 555 -14.08 -75.14 6.28
N SER A 556 -14.86 -75.65 7.23
CA SER A 556 -15.80 -74.96 8.12
C SER A 556 -15.09 -74.18 9.22
N ASP A 557 -14.44 -73.07 8.87
CA ASP A 557 -13.90 -72.13 9.87
C ASP A 557 -14.33 -70.71 9.49
N SER A 558 -15.44 -70.25 10.09
CA SER A 558 -15.92 -68.88 9.99
C SER A 558 -14.97 -67.97 10.77
N ARG A 559 -13.83 -67.61 10.18
CA ARG A 559 -13.00 -66.53 10.70
C ARG A 559 -13.68 -65.22 10.35
N ILE A 560 -14.06 -64.47 11.38
CA ILE A 560 -14.36 -63.05 11.27
C ILE A 560 -13.08 -62.38 10.76
N ASN A 561 -13.04 -62.04 9.48
CA ASN A 561 -11.98 -61.21 8.93
C ASN A 561 -12.23 -59.79 9.44
N ARG A 562 -11.52 -59.42 10.52
CA ARG A 562 -11.34 -58.01 10.87
C ARG A 562 -10.48 -57.38 9.78
N THR A 563 -11.05 -56.46 9.00
CA THR A 563 -10.25 -55.46 8.30
C THR A 563 -9.62 -54.58 9.37
N VAL A 564 -8.33 -54.84 9.67
CA VAL A 564 -7.54 -53.96 10.51
C VAL A 564 -7.12 -52.80 9.63
N PHE A 565 -7.72 -51.63 9.84
CA PHE A 565 -7.26 -50.39 9.22
C PHE A 565 -5.96 -50.00 9.92
N GLN A 566 -4.84 -50.19 9.23
CA GLN A 566 -3.59 -49.58 9.65
C GLN A 566 -3.68 -48.11 9.25
N LEU A 567 -3.92 -47.24 10.22
CA LEU A 567 -3.70 -45.80 10.08
C LEU A 567 -2.20 -45.60 9.87
N THR A 568 -1.74 -45.68 8.63
CA THR A 568 -0.40 -45.23 8.27
C THR A 568 -0.37 -43.71 8.27
N ARG A 569 0.69 -43.12 8.83
CA ARG A 569 1.01 -41.71 8.63
C ARG A 569 0.94 -41.42 7.13
N THR A 570 0.00 -40.55 6.74
CA THR A 570 0.02 -39.85 5.45
C THR A 570 0.89 -38.64 5.59
#